data_AF-A0A820UBS4-F1
#
_entry.id   AF-A0A820UBS4-F1
#
_cell.length_a   1.000
_cell.length_b   1.000
_cell.length_c   1.000
_cell.angle_alpha   90.00
_cell.angle_beta   90.00
_cell.angle_gamma   90.00
#
_symmetry.space_group_name_H-M   'P 1'
#
loop_
_entity.id
_entity.type
_entity.pdbx_description
1 polymer ?
#
loop_
_entity_poly.entity_id
_entity_poly.type
_entity_poly.pdbx_seq_one_letter_code
_entity_poly.pdbx_strand_id
1 'polypeptide(L)'
;RQTNERYVDAQPFRINIWDTKGIKTWDSSIIDIVRQKNPMCVILCASPGSFANDKFIRGLISECVNFNIFIALVCTNSWNGSDDKRKAVMQDFHDLLKSYNQNIYEENSIHYYGNIGLTAMVNSVEYINRRLDIEKPKSGIGTLLFGIMKSLNSDKLLGWSYTLMENDGFWSQMQAQIQDFFAGEFIYGKSILWSLSRGKTWCQN
;
A
#
# COMPACT_ATOMS: atom_id res chain seq x y z
N ARG A 1 -11.93 28.06 -37.65
CA ARG A 1 -10.67 27.48 -37.16
C ARG A 1 -11.04 26.34 -36.22
N GLN A 2 -11.11 25.11 -36.74
CA GLN A 2 -11.32 23.91 -35.92
C GLN A 2 -9.95 23.47 -35.41
N THR A 3 -9.81 23.36 -34.09
CA THR A 3 -8.63 22.81 -33.42
C THR A 3 -8.63 21.30 -33.59
N ASN A 4 -7.77 20.80 -34.48
CA ASN A 4 -7.41 19.39 -34.56
C ASN A 4 -6.59 19.03 -33.31
N GLU A 5 -7.26 18.77 -32.18
CA GLU A 5 -6.64 18.08 -31.06
C GLU A 5 -6.50 16.62 -31.45
N ARG A 6 -5.27 16.24 -31.83
CA ARG A 6 -4.89 14.84 -31.95
C ARG A 6 -5.04 14.23 -30.56
N TYR A 7 -6.11 13.46 -30.35
CA TYR A 7 -6.16 12.48 -29.29
C TYR A 7 -4.96 11.55 -29.51
N VAL A 8 -3.91 11.74 -28.72
CA VAL A 8 -2.86 10.74 -28.58
C VAL A 8 -3.58 9.54 -28.00
N ASP A 9 -3.73 8.46 -28.77
CA ASP A 9 -4.29 7.20 -28.28
C ASP A 9 -3.50 6.80 -27.03
N ALA A 10 -4.11 7.04 -25.86
CA ALA A 10 -3.51 6.71 -24.59
C ALA A 10 -3.30 5.20 -24.58
N GLN A 11 -2.05 4.77 -24.56
CA GLN A 11 -1.73 3.35 -24.47
C GLN A 11 -2.41 2.79 -23.21
N PRO A 12 -3.14 1.67 -23.32
CA PRO A 12 -3.84 1.11 -22.18
C PRO A 12 -2.85 0.79 -21.07
N PHE A 13 -3.04 1.37 -19.90
CA PHE A 13 -2.22 1.10 -18.73
C PHE A 13 -2.55 -0.30 -18.20
N ARG A 14 -1.53 -1.14 -18.00
CA ARG A 14 -1.70 -2.51 -17.50
C ARG A 14 -1.37 -2.56 -16.02
N ILE A 15 -2.39 -2.77 -15.19
CA ILE A 15 -2.24 -3.03 -13.76
C ILE A 15 -2.10 -4.53 -13.57
N ASN A 16 -1.03 -4.96 -12.90
CA ASN A 16 -0.84 -6.35 -12.51
C ASN A 16 -0.78 -6.42 -10.99
N ILE A 17 -1.66 -7.23 -10.40
CA ILE A 17 -1.68 -7.52 -8.97
C ILE A 17 -1.34 -9.00 -8.82
N TRP A 18 -0.32 -9.29 -8.03
CA TRP A 18 0.09 -10.64 -7.71
C TRP A 18 -0.26 -10.92 -6.25
N ASP A 19 -1.18 -11.86 -6.05
CA ASP A 19 -1.44 -12.41 -4.72
C ASP A 19 -0.71 -13.73 -4.55
N THR A 20 -0.22 -13.98 -3.35
CA THR A 20 0.56 -15.18 -3.03
C THR A 20 -0.14 -15.94 -1.93
N LYS A 21 0.06 -17.26 -1.89
CA LYS A 21 -0.31 -18.05 -0.72
C LYS A 21 0.46 -17.53 0.50
N GLY A 22 -0.06 -17.77 1.70
CA GLY A 22 0.51 -17.22 2.93
C GLY A 22 2.00 -17.52 3.10
N ILE A 23 2.71 -16.63 3.79
CA ILE A 23 4.18 -16.59 3.99
C ILE A 23 4.87 -17.94 4.24
N LYS A 24 4.19 -18.91 4.87
CA LYS A 24 4.71 -20.26 5.14
C LYS A 24 5.03 -21.06 3.88
N THR A 25 4.49 -20.68 2.73
CA THR A 25 4.76 -21.34 1.45
C THR A 25 5.75 -20.56 0.59
N TRP A 26 6.36 -19.49 1.11
CA TRP A 26 7.30 -18.68 0.36
C TRP A 26 8.67 -19.33 0.34
N ASP A 27 9.30 -19.27 -0.83
CA ASP A 27 10.69 -19.63 -1.04
C ASP A 27 11.39 -18.52 -1.84
N SER A 28 12.63 -18.77 -2.27
CA SER A 28 13.41 -17.81 -3.04
C SER A 28 12.74 -17.34 -4.34
N SER A 29 11.76 -18.08 -4.89
CA SER A 29 11.07 -17.69 -6.12
C SER A 29 10.29 -16.38 -5.97
N ILE A 30 9.84 -16.03 -4.77
CA ILE A 30 9.16 -14.75 -4.52
C ILE A 30 10.11 -13.58 -4.73
N ILE A 31 11.37 -13.73 -4.29
CA ILE A 31 12.40 -12.71 -4.51
C ILE A 31 12.67 -12.58 -6.02
N ASP A 32 12.72 -13.70 -6.75
CA ASP A 32 12.91 -13.68 -8.20
C ASP A 32 11.74 -13.03 -8.93
N ILE A 33 10.50 -13.24 -8.47
CA ILE A 33 9.32 -12.53 -8.99
C ILE A 33 9.45 -11.02 -8.75
N VAL A 34 9.83 -10.60 -7.54
CA VAL A 34 10.00 -9.17 -7.23
C VAL A 34 11.08 -8.54 -8.11
N ARG A 35 12.21 -9.21 -8.30
CA ARG A 35 13.29 -8.77 -9.19
C ARG A 35 12.84 -8.69 -10.65
N GLN A 36 12.16 -9.72 -11.15
CA GLN A 36 11.75 -9.81 -12.54
C GLN A 36 10.63 -8.82 -12.86
N LYS A 37 9.66 -8.66 -11.96
CA LYS A 37 8.46 -7.84 -12.19
C LYS A 37 8.67 -6.39 -11.79
N ASN A 38 9.61 -6.11 -10.88
CA ASN A 38 9.91 -4.78 -10.35
C ASN A 38 8.63 -3.97 -10.01
N PRO A 39 7.77 -4.49 -9.10
CA PRO A 39 6.51 -3.84 -8.79
C PRO A 39 6.70 -2.44 -8.19
N MET A 40 5.71 -1.57 -8.33
CA MET A 40 5.75 -0.25 -7.70
C MET A 40 5.75 -0.32 -6.16
N CYS A 41 5.01 -1.31 -5.63
CA CYS A 41 4.80 -1.53 -4.22
C CYS A 41 4.65 -3.02 -3.91
N VAL A 42 5.16 -3.45 -2.75
CA VAL A 42 4.90 -4.76 -2.15
C VAL A 42 4.16 -4.54 -0.83
N ILE A 43 3.02 -5.22 -0.64
CA ILE A 43 2.23 -5.18 0.59
C ILE A 43 2.41 -6.52 1.31
N LEU A 44 3.07 -6.50 2.46
CA LEU A 44 3.31 -7.69 3.28
C LEU A 44 2.30 -7.71 4.43
N CYS A 45 1.36 -8.66 4.37
CA CYS A 45 0.32 -8.82 5.38
C CYS A 45 0.73 -9.87 6.43
N ALA A 46 0.69 -9.49 7.70
CA ALA A 46 0.81 -10.42 8.83
C ALA A 46 -0.44 -10.35 9.70
N SER A 47 -0.76 -11.43 10.40
CA SER A 47 -1.82 -11.44 11.42
C SER A 47 -1.20 -11.55 12.82
N PRO A 48 -1.89 -11.12 13.90
CA PRO A 48 -1.35 -11.13 15.24
C PRO A 48 -0.90 -12.54 15.67
N GLY A 49 0.35 -12.67 16.12
CA GLY A 49 0.95 -13.97 16.46
C GLY A 49 1.52 -14.75 15.26
N SER A 50 1.57 -14.15 14.07
CA SER A 50 2.40 -14.63 12.96
C SER A 50 3.81 -14.05 13.08
N PHE A 51 4.83 -14.83 12.71
CA PHE A 51 6.21 -14.36 12.73
C PHE A 51 6.47 -13.45 11.53
N ALA A 52 6.73 -12.16 11.79
CA ALA A 52 7.11 -11.16 10.81
C ALA A 52 8.63 -11.09 10.59
N ASN A 53 9.41 -11.56 11.57
CA ASN A 53 10.87 -11.47 11.61
C ASN A 53 11.55 -12.77 11.16
N ASP A 54 11.28 -13.19 9.93
CA ASP A 54 12.01 -14.29 9.28
C ASP A 54 13.22 -13.74 8.49
N LYS A 55 14.31 -14.51 8.42
CA LYS A 55 15.48 -14.21 7.59
C LYS A 55 15.07 -13.98 6.13
N PHE A 56 14.07 -14.74 5.67
CA PHE A 56 13.47 -14.56 4.36
C PHE A 56 12.91 -13.15 4.15
N ILE A 57 12.12 -12.65 5.11
CA ILE A 57 11.48 -11.33 5.02
C ILE A 57 12.51 -10.21 5.04
N ARG A 58 13.56 -10.33 5.84
CA ARG A 58 14.70 -9.40 5.80
C ARG A 58 15.34 -9.36 4.42
N GLY A 59 15.56 -10.52 3.80
CA GLY A 59 16.07 -10.63 2.44
C GLY A 59 15.16 -9.93 1.43
N LEU A 60 13.86 -10.24 1.47
CA LEU A 60 12.86 -9.65 0.59
C LEU A 60 12.79 -8.11 0.74
N ILE A 61 12.79 -7.60 1.97
CA ILE A 61 12.79 -6.16 2.24
C ILE A 61 14.05 -5.53 1.68
N SER A 62 15.22 -6.12 1.95
CA SER A 62 16.50 -5.63 1.42
C SER A 62 16.50 -5.52 -0.11
N GLU A 63 15.95 -6.51 -0.80
CA GLU A 63 15.81 -6.50 -2.25
C GLU A 63 14.88 -5.37 -2.71
N CYS A 64 13.71 -5.23 -2.07
CA CYS A 64 12.80 -4.14 -2.39
C CYS A 64 13.48 -2.76 -2.22
N VAL A 65 14.24 -2.54 -1.14
CA VAL A 65 15.01 -1.30 -0.94
C VAL A 65 16.03 -1.09 -2.07
N ASN A 66 16.78 -2.13 -2.43
CA ASN A 66 17.80 -2.06 -3.50
C ASN A 66 17.20 -1.70 -4.87
N PHE A 67 16.00 -2.20 -5.17
CA PHE A 67 15.27 -1.88 -6.41
C PHE A 67 14.37 -0.64 -6.29
N ASN A 68 14.44 0.09 -5.18
CA ASN A 68 13.60 1.25 -4.89
C ASN A 68 12.10 0.93 -4.99
N ILE A 69 11.68 -0.27 -4.57
CA ILE A 69 10.30 -0.74 -4.50
C ILE A 69 9.72 -0.35 -3.13
N PHE A 70 8.56 0.30 -3.12
CA PHE A 70 7.92 0.74 -1.88
C PHE A 70 7.33 -0.43 -1.10
N ILE A 71 7.48 -0.45 0.22
CA ILE A 71 7.03 -1.57 1.06
C ILE A 71 5.99 -1.11 2.07
N ALA A 72 4.81 -1.74 2.07
CA ALA A 72 3.83 -1.58 3.14
C ALA A 72 3.81 -2.85 4.00
N LEU A 73 4.23 -2.76 5.26
CA LEU A 73 4.11 -3.86 6.22
C LEU A 73 2.82 -3.68 7.02
N VAL A 74 1.88 -4.60 6.84
CA VAL A 74 0.50 -4.42 7.29
C VAL A 74 0.12 -5.51 8.28
N CYS A 75 -0.18 -5.12 9.51
CA CYS A 75 -0.80 -6.01 10.49
C CYS A 75 -2.31 -6.01 10.25
N THR A 76 -2.82 -7.12 9.72
CA THR A 76 -4.23 -7.37 9.43
C THR A 76 -4.96 -7.88 10.67
N ASN A 77 -6.29 -7.75 10.71
CA ASN A 77 -7.12 -8.16 11.84
C ASN A 77 -6.68 -7.48 13.15
N SER A 78 -6.64 -6.14 13.15
CA SER A 78 -6.17 -5.31 14.27
C SER A 78 -6.93 -5.49 15.60
N TRP A 79 -7.98 -6.31 15.63
CA TRP A 79 -8.72 -6.67 16.85
C TRP A 79 -8.61 -8.13 17.24
N ASN A 80 -8.00 -8.97 16.40
CA ASN A 80 -7.79 -10.38 16.71
C ASN A 80 -6.54 -10.57 17.58
N GLY A 81 -6.53 -11.60 18.42
CA GLY A 81 -5.46 -11.88 19.38
C GLY A 81 -5.39 -10.90 20.57
N SER A 82 -4.39 -11.10 21.43
CA SER A 82 -4.09 -10.17 22.53
C SER A 82 -3.45 -8.89 21.98
N ASP A 83 -3.56 -7.81 22.75
CA ASP A 83 -2.90 -6.54 22.44
C ASP A 83 -1.39 -6.69 22.28
N ASP A 84 -0.78 -7.51 23.14
CA ASP A 84 0.64 -7.83 23.09
C ASP A 84 1.05 -8.48 21.75
N LYS A 85 0.22 -9.37 21.20
CA LYS A 85 0.51 -10.01 19.90
C LYS A 85 0.48 -9.01 18.75
N ARG A 86 -0.40 -8.01 18.81
CA ARG A 86 -0.47 -6.95 17.80
C ARG A 86 0.73 -6.02 17.89
N LYS A 87 1.04 -5.58 19.11
CA LYS A 87 2.22 -4.76 19.41
C LYS A 87 3.50 -5.47 18.99
N ALA A 88 3.62 -6.78 19.23
CA ALA A 88 4.78 -7.55 18.82
C ALA A 88 4.98 -7.54 17.30
N VAL A 89 3.93 -7.80 16.50
CA VAL A 89 4.03 -7.76 15.03
C VAL A 89 4.38 -6.36 14.52
N MET A 90 3.76 -5.32 15.09
CA MET A 90 4.06 -3.94 14.71
C MET A 90 5.48 -3.54 15.10
N GLN A 91 5.97 -4.00 16.25
CA GLN A 91 7.35 -3.77 16.68
C GLN A 91 8.34 -4.49 15.76
N ASP A 92 8.08 -5.75 15.38
CA ASP A 92 8.90 -6.48 14.41
C ASP A 92 8.98 -5.70 13.08
N PHE A 93 7.85 -5.23 12.56
CA PHE A 93 7.82 -4.41 11.35
C PHE A 93 8.56 -3.09 11.50
N HIS A 94 8.41 -2.44 12.67
CA HIS A 94 9.13 -1.21 12.96
C HIS A 94 10.64 -1.43 12.96
N ASP A 95 11.12 -2.48 13.62
CA ASP A 95 12.54 -2.82 13.72
C ASP A 95 13.11 -3.21 12.35
N LEU A 96 12.31 -3.86 11.50
CA LEU A 96 12.69 -4.21 10.13
C LEU A 96 12.90 -2.97 9.24
N LEU A 97 11.99 -2.00 9.24
CA LEU A 97 12.14 -0.81 8.39
C LEU A 97 13.09 0.24 8.97
N LYS A 98 13.17 0.35 10.30
CA LYS A 98 14.07 1.28 10.98
C LYS A 98 15.54 1.02 10.68
N SER A 99 15.91 -0.24 10.37
CA SER A 99 17.29 -0.54 9.94
C SER A 99 17.67 0.06 8.58
N TYR A 100 16.68 0.46 7.77
CA TYR A 100 16.91 1.06 6.45
C TYR A 100 16.69 2.58 6.43
N ASN A 101 15.82 3.11 7.29
CA ASN A 101 15.59 4.56 7.39
C ASN A 101 15.27 4.98 8.83
N GLN A 102 15.99 5.99 9.32
CA GLN A 102 15.80 6.56 10.65
C GLN A 102 14.85 7.77 10.67
N ASN A 103 14.50 8.32 9.51
CA ASN A 103 13.55 9.42 9.38
C ASN A 103 12.13 8.89 9.48
N ILE A 104 11.72 8.61 10.72
CA ILE A 104 10.43 8.02 11.06
C ILE A 104 9.49 9.12 11.53
N TYR A 105 8.28 9.14 10.98
CA TYR A 105 7.19 9.97 11.50
C TYR A 105 5.88 9.18 11.47
N GLU A 106 4.92 9.60 12.29
CA GLU A 106 3.61 8.99 12.37
C GLU A 106 2.52 9.97 11.94
N GLU A 107 1.57 9.51 11.15
CA GLU A 107 0.38 10.27 10.77
C GLU A 107 -0.80 9.32 10.55
N ASN A 108 -1.95 9.63 11.15
CA ASN A 108 -3.17 8.80 11.04
C ASN A 108 -2.93 7.32 11.39
N SER A 109 -2.12 7.06 12.43
CA SER A 109 -1.75 5.70 12.87
C SER A 109 -0.95 4.88 11.85
N ILE A 110 -0.33 5.54 10.87
CA ILE A 110 0.67 4.96 9.96
C ILE A 110 2.05 5.48 10.34
N HIS A 111 3.03 4.58 10.45
CA HIS A 111 4.42 4.97 10.59
C HIS A 111 5.10 4.95 9.23
N TYR A 112 5.72 6.06 8.86
CA TYR A 112 6.41 6.23 7.59
C TYR A 112 7.92 6.16 7.78
N TYR A 113 8.63 5.58 6.80
CA TYR A 113 10.08 5.38 6.80
C TYR A 113 10.68 6.02 5.54
N GLY A 114 10.37 7.31 5.35
CA GLY A 114 10.67 8.05 4.13
C GLY A 114 10.00 7.43 2.88
N ASN A 115 10.76 7.34 1.79
CA ASN A 115 10.31 6.74 0.53
C ASN A 115 10.51 5.21 0.47
N ILE A 116 10.95 4.57 1.55
CA ILE A 116 11.22 3.13 1.58
C ILE A 116 9.94 2.34 1.86
N GLY A 117 9.18 2.76 2.86
CA GLY A 117 8.02 2.00 3.29
C GLY A 117 7.21 2.65 4.39
N LEU A 118 6.15 1.95 4.76
CA LEU A 118 5.30 2.28 5.90
C LEU A 118 4.91 1.03 6.67
N THR A 119 4.49 1.21 7.92
CA THR A 119 3.78 0.18 8.68
C THR A 119 2.39 0.67 9.06
N ALA A 120 1.40 -0.23 9.01
CA ALA A 120 0.02 0.09 9.34
C ALA A 120 -0.69 -1.09 9.99
N MET A 121 -1.69 -0.79 10.82
CA MET A 121 -2.66 -1.77 11.29
C MET A 121 -3.98 -1.56 10.57
N VAL A 122 -4.58 -2.63 10.04
CA VAL A 122 -5.87 -2.58 9.36
C VAL A 122 -6.80 -3.67 9.86
N ASN A 123 -8.09 -3.39 9.79
CA ASN A 123 -9.13 -4.39 9.98
C ASN A 123 -9.86 -4.59 8.65
N SER A 124 -9.44 -5.60 7.87
CA SER A 124 -9.99 -5.84 6.53
C SER A 124 -11.33 -6.56 6.55
N VAL A 125 -11.65 -7.24 7.66
CA VAL A 125 -12.92 -7.92 7.92
C VAL A 125 -13.47 -7.45 9.25
N GLU A 126 -14.79 -7.50 9.42
CA GLU A 126 -15.40 -7.19 10.71
C GLU A 126 -14.94 -8.19 11.76
N TYR A 127 -14.57 -7.69 12.94
CA TYR A 127 -14.21 -8.53 14.07
C TYR A 127 -15.41 -8.68 14.98
N ILE A 128 -15.86 -9.93 15.16
CA ILE A 128 -17.03 -10.27 15.97
C ILE A 128 -16.59 -11.26 17.04
N ASN A 129 -16.69 -10.86 18.31
CA ASN A 129 -16.53 -11.74 19.46
C ASN A 129 -17.84 -11.83 20.24
N ARG A 130 -18.66 -12.82 19.89
CA ARG A 130 -19.97 -13.06 20.50
C ARG A 130 -19.91 -13.38 22.00
N ARG A 131 -18.77 -13.87 22.51
CA ARG A 131 -18.63 -14.19 23.93
C ARG A 131 -18.46 -12.95 24.81
N LEU A 132 -17.86 -11.90 24.24
CA LEU A 132 -17.60 -10.64 24.93
C LEU A 132 -18.50 -9.50 24.44
N ASP A 133 -19.43 -9.79 23.53
CA ASP A 133 -20.31 -8.81 22.88
C ASP A 133 -19.53 -7.64 22.23
N ILE A 134 -18.42 -7.97 21.56
CA ILE A 134 -17.57 -6.99 20.88
C ILE A 134 -17.73 -7.14 19.38
N GLU A 135 -18.14 -6.06 18.73
CA GLU A 135 -18.16 -5.92 17.28
C GLU A 135 -17.30 -4.71 16.86
N LYS A 136 -16.40 -4.92 15.90
CA LYS A 136 -15.56 -3.87 15.34
C LYS A 136 -15.67 -3.86 13.81
N PRO A 137 -15.97 -2.69 13.21
CA PRO A 137 -16.15 -2.59 11.77
C PRO A 137 -14.80 -2.73 11.04
N LYS A 138 -14.88 -2.86 9.71
CA LYS A 138 -13.71 -2.70 8.85
C LYS A 138 -13.12 -1.30 9.01
N SER A 139 -11.79 -1.19 9.05
CA SER A 139 -11.12 0.10 9.25
C SER A 139 -9.68 0.09 8.73
N GLY A 140 -9.13 1.28 8.47
CA GLY A 140 -7.72 1.49 8.14
C GLY A 140 -7.31 1.20 6.69
N ILE A 141 -8.15 0.55 5.87
CA ILE A 141 -7.82 0.27 4.46
C ILE A 141 -7.65 1.59 3.67
N GLY A 142 -8.60 2.51 3.75
CA GLY A 142 -8.51 3.79 3.03
C GLY A 142 -7.26 4.58 3.42
N THR A 143 -7.00 4.67 4.72
CA THR A 143 -5.80 5.31 5.28
C THR A 143 -4.51 4.66 4.78
N LEU A 144 -4.45 3.32 4.72
CA LEU A 144 -3.32 2.58 4.16
C LEU A 144 -3.10 2.91 2.68
N LEU A 145 -4.16 2.85 1.86
CA LEU A 145 -4.07 3.12 0.43
C LEU A 145 -3.61 4.56 0.15
N PHE A 146 -4.08 5.51 0.96
CA PHE A 146 -3.64 6.90 0.89
C PHE A 146 -2.21 7.10 1.42
N GLY A 147 -1.81 6.40 2.49
CA GLY A 147 -0.45 6.42 3.00
C GLY A 147 0.56 5.91 1.97
N ILE A 148 0.21 4.86 1.22
CA ILE A 148 0.99 4.41 0.06
C ILE A 148 1.06 5.53 -0.97
N MET A 149 -0.09 6.12 -1.35
CA MET A 149 -0.17 7.21 -2.32
C MET A 149 0.79 8.36 -1.97
N LYS A 150 0.81 8.84 -0.72
CA LYS A 150 1.67 9.94 -0.26
C LYS A 150 3.17 9.63 -0.32
N SER A 151 3.54 8.35 -0.33
CA SER A 151 4.93 7.91 -0.23
C SER A 151 5.55 7.55 -1.58
N LEU A 152 4.73 7.49 -2.64
CA LEU A 152 5.19 7.18 -4.00
C LEU A 152 5.66 8.45 -4.71
N ASN A 153 6.71 8.30 -5.53
CA ASN A 153 7.15 9.36 -6.45
C ASN A 153 6.15 9.54 -7.61
N SER A 154 6.30 10.62 -8.39
CA SER A 154 5.34 11.03 -9.42
C SER A 154 4.95 9.92 -10.41
N ASP A 155 5.92 9.15 -10.90
CA ASP A 155 5.67 8.08 -11.86
C ASP A 155 4.85 6.93 -11.25
N LYS A 156 5.21 6.51 -10.02
CA LYS A 156 4.50 5.43 -9.32
C LYS A 156 3.15 5.89 -8.77
N LEU A 157 3.04 7.15 -8.37
CA LEU A 157 1.81 7.77 -7.88
C LEU A 157 0.73 7.74 -8.95
N LEU A 158 1.07 8.02 -10.20
CA LEU A 158 0.12 7.94 -11.31
C LEU A 158 -0.38 6.49 -11.49
N GLY A 159 0.53 5.51 -11.54
CA GLY A 159 0.16 4.09 -11.63
C GLY A 159 -0.70 3.61 -10.46
N TRP A 160 -0.41 4.09 -9.25
CA TRP A 160 -1.19 3.79 -8.05
C TRP A 160 -2.59 4.40 -8.11
N SER A 161 -2.69 5.65 -8.58
CA SER A 161 -3.99 6.33 -8.76
C SER A 161 -4.87 5.58 -9.75
N TYR A 162 -4.30 5.10 -10.87
CA TYR A 162 -5.02 4.23 -11.79
C TYR A 162 -5.45 2.92 -11.15
N THR A 163 -4.60 2.32 -10.32
CA THR A 163 -4.94 1.08 -9.58
C THR A 163 -6.14 1.27 -8.65
N LEU A 164 -6.32 2.47 -8.11
CA LEU A 164 -7.43 2.80 -7.22
C LEU A 164 -8.64 3.41 -7.91
N MET A 165 -8.59 3.68 -9.22
CA MET A 165 -9.60 4.48 -9.92
C MET A 165 -11.02 3.92 -9.81
N GLU A 166 -11.17 2.60 -9.78
CA GLU A 166 -12.50 1.95 -9.67
C GLU A 166 -12.97 1.79 -8.21
N ASN A 167 -12.19 2.26 -7.22
CA ASN A 167 -12.56 2.19 -5.81
C ASN A 167 -13.30 3.46 -5.36
N ASP A 168 -14.55 3.61 -5.79
CA ASP A 168 -15.40 4.78 -5.48
C ASP A 168 -15.48 5.07 -3.97
N GLY A 169 -15.47 4.02 -3.14
CA GLY A 169 -15.49 4.12 -1.68
C GLY A 169 -14.24 4.78 -1.12
N PHE A 170 -13.05 4.43 -1.65
CA PHE A 170 -11.80 5.10 -1.28
C PHE A 170 -11.83 6.59 -1.63
N TRP A 171 -12.19 6.95 -2.86
CA TRP A 171 -12.20 8.35 -3.30
C TRP A 171 -13.19 9.19 -2.53
N SER A 172 -14.36 8.64 -2.21
CA SER A 172 -15.39 9.33 -1.44
C SER A 172 -14.96 9.54 0.02
N GLN A 173 -14.34 8.54 0.65
CA GLN A 173 -13.91 8.61 2.05
C GLN A 173 -12.68 9.51 2.24
N MET A 174 -11.77 9.51 1.28
CA MET A 174 -10.47 10.19 1.38
C MET A 174 -10.44 11.55 0.66
N GLN A 175 -11.59 12.03 0.16
CA GLN A 175 -11.68 13.20 -0.71
C GLN A 175 -10.98 14.44 -0.15
N ALA A 176 -11.26 14.80 1.12
CA ALA A 176 -10.66 15.97 1.75
C ALA A 176 -9.13 15.85 1.85
N GLN A 177 -8.64 14.69 2.30
CA GLN A 177 -7.20 14.46 2.43
C GLN A 177 -6.48 14.43 1.08
N ILE A 178 -7.14 13.90 0.04
CA ILE A 178 -6.63 13.91 -1.33
C ILE A 178 -6.57 15.33 -1.88
N GLN A 179 -7.61 16.13 -1.65
CA GLN A 179 -7.64 17.53 -2.05
C GLN A 179 -6.50 18.31 -1.38
N ASP A 180 -6.30 18.13 -0.07
CA ASP A 180 -5.23 18.79 0.68
C ASP A 180 -3.84 18.34 0.20
N PHE A 181 -3.66 17.05 -0.05
CA PHE A 181 -2.41 16.48 -0.56
C PHE A 181 -2.04 17.11 -1.90
N PHE A 182 -2.97 17.12 -2.86
CA PHE A 182 -2.71 17.75 -4.15
C PHE A 182 -2.63 19.27 -4.02
N ALA A 183 -3.40 19.94 -3.16
CA ALA A 183 -3.24 21.39 -2.97
C ALA A 183 -1.83 21.75 -2.47
N GLY A 184 -1.24 20.94 -1.59
CA GLY A 184 0.15 21.11 -1.12
C GLY A 184 1.21 20.84 -2.19
N GLU A 185 1.05 19.76 -2.98
CA GLU A 185 1.95 19.43 -4.10
C GLU A 185 1.86 20.46 -5.25
N PHE A 186 0.69 21.03 -5.49
CA PHE A 186 0.45 22.02 -6.56
C PHE A 186 1.05 23.40 -6.26
N ILE A 187 1.47 23.69 -5.02
CA ILE A 187 2.27 24.88 -4.70
C ILE A 187 3.71 24.75 -5.23
N TYR A 188 4.20 23.54 -5.51
CA TYR A 188 5.58 23.28 -5.96
C TYR A 188 5.74 22.71 -7.38
N GLY A 189 4.69 22.33 -8.12
CA GLY A 189 4.88 21.97 -9.53
C GLY A 189 3.65 21.48 -10.31
N LYS A 190 3.44 22.10 -11.48
CA LYS A 190 2.63 21.72 -12.66
C LYS A 190 1.27 21.01 -12.43
N SER A 191 0.23 21.78 -12.73
CA SER A 191 -1.17 21.38 -12.91
C SER A 191 -1.36 20.09 -13.73
N ILE A 192 -1.97 19.07 -13.11
CA ILE A 192 -2.58 17.95 -13.83
C ILE A 192 -4.08 17.95 -13.50
N LEU A 193 -4.88 18.51 -14.41
CA LEU A 193 -6.33 18.35 -14.44
C LEU A 193 -6.66 16.93 -14.92
N TRP A 194 -7.28 16.09 -14.09
CA TRP A 194 -7.79 14.78 -14.50
C TRP A 194 -9.30 14.80 -14.72
N SER A 195 -9.69 14.43 -15.94
CA SER A 195 -10.98 13.84 -16.30
C SER A 195 -10.69 12.41 -16.73
N LEU A 196 -10.98 11.42 -15.87
CA LEU A 196 -10.78 10.00 -16.17
C LEU A 196 -12.07 9.40 -16.75
N SER A 197 -12.10 9.24 -18.07
CA SER A 197 -13.12 8.46 -18.78
C SER A 197 -12.69 6.98 -18.86
N ARG A 198 -13.67 6.09 -18.67
CA ARG A 198 -13.52 4.65 -18.41
C ARG A 198 -13.06 3.86 -19.65
N GLY A 199 -12.07 2.98 -19.47
CA GLY A 199 -11.71 1.91 -20.43
C GLY A 199 -11.17 0.68 -19.69
N LYS A 200 -11.80 -0.49 -19.87
CA LYS A 200 -11.52 -1.75 -19.14
C LYS A 200 -10.79 -2.77 -20.01
N THR A 201 -9.83 -3.48 -19.41
CA THR A 201 -9.50 -4.88 -19.75
C THR A 201 -8.82 -5.56 -18.56
N TRP A 202 -9.39 -6.67 -18.09
CA TRP A 202 -8.84 -7.53 -17.03
C TRP A 202 -8.30 -8.82 -17.67
N CYS A 203 -7.09 -9.24 -17.33
CA CYS A 203 -6.60 -10.59 -17.63
C CYS A 203 -6.51 -11.38 -16.33
N GLN A 204 -7.33 -12.42 -16.19
CA GLN A 204 -7.19 -13.47 -15.18
C GLN A 204 -6.34 -14.60 -15.77
N ASN A 205 -5.39 -15.13 -14.99
CA ASN A 205 -4.79 -16.45 -15.19
C ASN A 205 -5.24 -17.33 -14.03
#